data_AF-A0A2S9WQQ2-F1
#
_entry.id   AF-A0A2S9WQQ2-F1
#
_cell.length_a   1.000
_cell.length_b   1.000
_cell.length_c   1.000
_cell.angle_alpha   90.00
_cell.angle_beta   90.00
_cell.angle_gamma   90.00
#
_symmetry.space_group_name_H-M   'P 1'
#
loop_
_entity.id
_entity.type
_entity.pdbx_description
1 polymer ?
#
loop_
_entity_poly.entity_id
_entity_poly.type
_entity_poly.pdbx_seq_one_letter_code
_entity_poly.pdbx_strand_id
1 'polypeptide(L)'
;MNYLKKIGCIAFIAAILISCGSDDDDVTIEIRDPQEVYEEDLAEITTFLQTHFYNQDEFENTPDGEDFQIVFDTIAGDNSDRIPLSEQVTSRTLRRDDIDYQVFVLNVRQGSGDRQPTFADSTLVTYTGSLLNGSVFDTSVNPVWLDLPGSSTTFGVVDGFAAGIEGFNDATTTIANPDGTVSFRNGGIGAMFIPSGLGYFSSSPVGIPPYSPLIFTFQLRRVKFTDHDGDGILSIYEDLNGDKDLRSAGFLDNTDRDFNQNRLPLYNYIDRDDDGDGILTKDENPDPNGDGNPNDALDTDGDGIPDYLDNRTEV
;
A
#
# COMPACT_ATOMS: atom_id res chain seq x y z
N MET A 1 -61.49 -41.57 49.27
CA MET A 1 -62.44 -41.12 48.23
C MET A 1 -61.59 -40.77 47.00
N ASN A 2 -61.46 -41.70 46.04
CA ASN A 2 -62.17 -41.65 44.74
C ASN A 2 -61.61 -40.51 43.87
N TYR A 3 -61.00 -40.63 42.68
CA TYR A 3 -60.79 -41.65 41.64
C TYR A 3 -59.45 -41.28 40.94
N LEU A 4 -58.51 -42.19 40.66
CA LEU A 4 -58.42 -43.05 39.47
C LEU A 4 -58.41 -42.32 38.10
N LYS A 5 -57.29 -42.54 37.39
CA LYS A 5 -57.13 -42.68 35.91
C LYS A 5 -56.91 -41.36 35.14
N LYS A 6 -55.95 -41.21 34.21
CA LYS A 6 -55.05 -42.14 33.49
C LYS A 6 -54.13 -41.34 32.53
N ILE A 7 -52.87 -41.79 32.39
CA ILE A 7 -52.10 -41.99 31.12
C ILE A 7 -51.61 -40.71 30.40
N GLY A 8 -50.35 -40.57 29.96
CA GLY A 8 -49.36 -41.57 29.53
C GLY A 8 -47.93 -41.24 29.98
N CYS A 9 -47.13 -42.27 30.30
CA CYS A 9 -46.21 -42.98 29.39
C CYS A 9 -45.00 -42.11 29.01
N ILE A 10 -43.72 -42.47 29.16
CA ILE A 10 -42.99 -43.71 29.48
C ILE A 10 -41.59 -43.19 29.89
N ALA A 11 -41.14 -43.45 31.12
CA ALA A 11 -39.98 -44.28 31.46
C ALA A 11 -38.78 -44.22 30.47
N PHE A 12 -37.59 -43.81 30.92
CA PHE A 12 -36.48 -44.71 31.32
C PHE A 12 -35.13 -43.97 31.32
N ILE A 13 -34.55 -43.84 32.51
CA ILE A 13 -33.14 -44.03 32.89
C ILE A 13 -32.06 -43.79 31.80
N ALA A 14 -31.16 -42.84 32.05
CA ALA A 14 -29.70 -43.10 32.05
C ALA A 14 -28.94 -41.89 32.60
N ALA A 15 -28.29 -42.09 33.75
CA ALA A 15 -27.17 -41.28 34.15
C ALA A 15 -26.02 -41.56 33.18
N ILE A 16 -25.66 -40.55 32.39
CA ILE A 16 -24.41 -40.51 31.65
C ILE A 16 -23.81 -39.14 31.98
N LEU A 17 -22.99 -39.11 33.03
CA LEU A 17 -21.98 -38.07 33.21
C LEU A 17 -20.88 -38.37 32.18
N ILE A 18 -21.09 -37.92 30.94
CA ILE A 18 -19.99 -37.75 29.98
C ILE A 18 -19.29 -36.45 30.35
N SER A 19 -18.09 -36.65 30.90
CA SER A 19 -16.97 -35.74 30.80
C SER A 19 -16.83 -35.22 29.37
N CYS A 20 -17.03 -33.92 29.19
CA CYS A 20 -16.33 -33.15 28.17
C CYS A 20 -15.76 -31.93 28.91
N GLY A 21 -14.49 -32.03 29.29
CA GLY A 21 -13.66 -30.84 29.29
C GLY A 21 -13.56 -30.41 27.83
N SER A 22 -13.99 -29.19 27.52
CA SER A 22 -13.55 -28.53 26.31
C SER A 22 -12.17 -27.98 26.62
N ASP A 23 -11.15 -28.81 26.42
CA ASP A 23 -9.81 -28.35 26.04
C ASP A 23 -9.94 -27.78 24.62
N ASP A 24 -10.61 -26.65 24.51
CA ASP A 24 -10.43 -25.75 23.38
C ASP A 24 -9.35 -24.78 23.85
N ASP A 25 -8.10 -25.26 23.88
CA ASP A 25 -6.94 -24.39 23.81
C ASP A 25 -7.02 -23.73 22.43
N ASP A 26 -7.83 -22.68 22.33
CA ASP A 26 -7.77 -21.74 21.23
C ASP A 26 -6.34 -21.21 21.27
N VAL A 27 -5.49 -21.71 20.37
CA VAL A 27 -4.14 -21.22 20.21
C VAL A 27 -4.29 -19.83 19.64
N THR A 28 -4.49 -18.86 20.53
CA THR A 28 -4.38 -17.45 20.20
C THR A 28 -2.92 -17.24 19.85
N ILE A 29 -2.61 -17.19 18.56
CA ILE A 29 -1.29 -16.75 18.12
C ILE A 29 -1.19 -15.29 18.55
N GLU A 30 -0.41 -15.05 19.59
CA GLU A 30 -0.12 -13.69 20.05
C GLU A 30 0.61 -12.95 18.93
N ILE A 31 0.02 -11.85 18.46
CA ILE A 31 0.66 -10.96 17.51
C ILE A 31 1.82 -10.28 18.25
N ARG A 32 2.99 -10.28 17.61
CA ARG A 32 4.20 -9.69 18.20
C ARG A 32 4.05 -8.17 18.33
N ASP A 33 4.77 -7.59 19.29
CA ASP A 33 4.83 -6.15 19.46
C ASP A 33 5.40 -5.48 18.19
N PRO A 34 4.68 -4.54 17.55
CA PRO A 34 5.13 -3.93 16.30
C PRO A 34 6.43 -3.15 16.41
N GLN A 35 6.71 -2.53 17.55
CA GLN A 35 7.95 -1.78 17.78
C GLN A 35 9.15 -2.74 17.91
N GLU A 36 9.00 -3.84 18.64
CA GLU A 36 10.03 -4.89 18.73
C GLU A 36 10.36 -5.48 17.34
N VAL A 37 9.34 -5.84 16.56
CA VAL A 37 9.53 -6.38 15.21
C VAL A 37 10.18 -5.35 14.29
N TYR A 38 9.79 -4.08 14.38
CA TYR A 38 10.43 -3.03 13.58
C TYR A 38 11.93 -2.90 13.88
N GLU A 39 12.33 -2.98 15.15
CA GLU A 39 13.74 -2.92 15.54
C GLU A 39 14.55 -4.11 14.98
N GLU A 40 13.96 -5.30 14.95
CA GLU A 40 14.55 -6.49 14.31
C GLU A 40 14.67 -6.32 12.80
N ASP A 41 13.58 -5.96 12.12
CA ASP A 41 13.53 -5.73 10.67
C ASP A 41 14.55 -4.68 10.25
N LEU A 42 14.65 -3.58 11.00
CA LEU A 42 15.62 -2.52 10.74
C LEU A 42 17.06 -3.03 10.84
N ALA A 43 17.37 -3.88 11.82
CA ALA A 43 18.69 -4.48 11.96
C ALA A 43 19.01 -5.45 10.82
N GLU A 44 18.03 -6.26 10.39
CA GLU A 44 18.17 -7.18 9.26
C GLU A 44 18.39 -6.45 7.93
N ILE A 45 17.56 -5.44 7.64
CA ILE A 45 17.70 -4.60 6.45
C ILE A 45 19.05 -3.87 6.48
N THR A 46 19.44 -3.29 7.61
CA THR A 46 20.74 -2.60 7.74
C THR A 46 21.90 -3.55 7.47
N THR A 47 21.83 -4.78 7.99
CA THR A 47 22.83 -5.82 7.72
C THR A 47 22.88 -6.15 6.24
N PHE A 48 21.72 -6.39 5.60
CA PHE A 48 21.64 -6.64 4.16
C PHE A 48 22.31 -5.52 3.37
N LEU A 49 21.99 -4.26 3.68
CA LEU A 49 22.53 -3.09 2.99
C LEU A 49 24.04 -2.94 3.15
N GLN A 50 24.61 -3.34 4.30
CA GLN A 50 26.04 -3.29 4.55
C GLN A 50 26.83 -4.41 3.88
N THR A 51 26.20 -5.57 3.65
CA THR A 51 26.89 -6.76 3.13
C THR A 51 26.59 -7.04 1.66
N HIS A 52 25.71 -6.27 1.03
CA HIS A 52 25.34 -6.45 -0.38
C HIS A 52 25.64 -5.21 -1.21
N PHE A 53 25.82 -5.46 -2.50
CA PHE A 53 25.93 -4.45 -3.55
C PHE A 53 24.95 -4.84 -4.68
N TYR A 54 24.69 -3.91 -5.61
CA TYR A 54 23.97 -4.24 -6.85
C TYR A 54 24.92 -4.29 -8.04
N ASN A 55 24.49 -4.86 -9.16
CA ASN A 55 25.23 -4.97 -10.43
C ASN A 55 25.52 -3.61 -11.12
N GLN A 56 26.15 -2.67 -10.42
CA GLN A 56 26.45 -1.31 -10.87
C GLN A 56 27.28 -1.27 -12.16
N ASP A 57 28.33 -2.09 -12.27
CA ASP A 57 29.15 -2.14 -13.49
C ASP A 57 28.31 -2.50 -14.72
N GLU A 58 27.32 -3.39 -14.58
CA GLU A 58 26.41 -3.74 -15.68
C GLU A 58 25.50 -2.57 -16.05
N PHE A 59 25.04 -1.81 -15.05
CA PHE A 59 24.25 -0.60 -15.27
C PHE A 59 25.05 0.47 -16.03
N GLU A 60 26.30 0.72 -15.63
CA GLU A 60 27.19 1.69 -16.28
C GLU A 60 27.50 1.33 -17.75
N ASN A 61 27.40 0.04 -18.10
CA ASN A 61 27.55 -0.45 -19.46
C ASN A 61 26.21 -0.63 -20.20
N THR A 62 25.08 -0.35 -19.55
CA THR A 62 23.74 -0.40 -20.17
C THR A 62 23.53 0.86 -21.01
N PRO A 63 23.06 0.76 -22.27
CA PRO A 63 22.85 1.93 -23.11
C PRO A 63 21.87 2.92 -22.48
N ASP A 64 22.17 4.22 -22.62
CA ASP A 64 21.38 5.30 -22.04
C ASP A 64 19.87 5.16 -22.34
N GLY A 65 19.09 5.18 -21.26
CA GLY A 65 17.64 5.14 -21.31
C GLY A 65 17.02 3.74 -21.47
N GLU A 66 17.82 2.69 -21.69
CA GLU A 66 17.31 1.32 -21.77
C GLU A 66 16.89 0.77 -20.41
N ASP A 67 16.20 -0.36 -20.45
CA ASP A 67 15.83 -1.12 -19.26
C ASP A 67 17.05 -1.76 -18.60
N PHE A 68 16.97 -1.91 -17.29
CA PHE A 68 18.01 -2.53 -16.50
C PHE A 68 17.38 -3.34 -15.36
N GLN A 69 17.88 -4.56 -15.16
CA GLN A 69 17.46 -5.43 -14.06
C GLN A 69 18.48 -5.33 -12.93
N ILE A 70 18.02 -4.83 -11.79
CA ILE A 70 18.81 -4.81 -10.56
C ILE A 70 18.92 -6.24 -10.03
N VAL A 71 20.16 -6.67 -9.78
CA VAL A 71 20.50 -7.93 -9.11
C VAL A 71 21.44 -7.61 -7.95
N PHE A 72 21.19 -8.21 -6.80
CA PHE A 72 22.02 -8.07 -5.61
C PHE A 72 22.96 -9.26 -5.45
N ASP A 73 24.16 -8.98 -4.96
CA ASP A 73 25.16 -10.01 -4.60
C ASP A 73 25.91 -9.57 -3.33
N THR A 74 26.60 -10.51 -2.68
CA THR A 74 27.30 -10.31 -1.42
C THR A 74 28.69 -9.74 -1.64
N ILE A 75 29.10 -8.83 -0.76
CA ILE A 75 30.46 -8.28 -0.67
C ILE A 75 31.37 -9.31 -0.01
N ALA A 76 31.88 -10.23 -0.82
CA ALA A 76 32.77 -11.30 -0.39
C ALA A 76 33.66 -11.77 -1.55
N GLY A 77 34.83 -12.32 -1.22
CA GLY A 77 35.75 -12.89 -2.23
C GLY A 77 36.14 -11.87 -3.29
N ASP A 78 35.84 -12.18 -4.55
CA ASP A 78 36.12 -11.33 -5.71
C ASP A 78 35.32 -10.02 -5.69
N ASN A 79 34.23 -9.94 -4.92
CA ASN A 79 33.40 -8.74 -4.73
C ASN A 79 33.78 -7.93 -3.47
N SER A 80 34.94 -8.20 -2.85
CA SER A 80 35.30 -7.59 -1.55
C SER A 80 35.58 -6.09 -1.59
N ASP A 81 35.73 -5.50 -2.78
CA ASP A 81 35.97 -4.07 -3.02
C ASP A 81 34.71 -3.33 -3.50
N ARG A 82 33.55 -4.01 -3.57
CA ARG A 82 32.28 -3.41 -3.99
C ARG A 82 31.76 -2.41 -2.95
N ILE A 83 31.10 -1.36 -3.44
CA ILE A 83 30.47 -0.34 -2.61
C ILE A 83 29.18 -0.93 -2.00
N PRO A 84 28.99 -0.88 -0.68
CA PRO A 84 27.79 -1.39 -0.05
C PRO A 84 26.56 -0.55 -0.40
N LEU A 85 25.39 -1.19 -0.43
CA LEU A 85 24.11 -0.50 -0.61
C LEU A 85 23.86 0.55 0.47
N SER A 86 24.37 0.34 1.70
CA SER A 86 24.23 1.29 2.80
C SER A 86 24.82 2.67 2.52
N GLU A 87 25.76 2.78 1.56
CA GLU A 87 26.34 4.06 1.12
C GLU A 87 25.59 4.69 -0.07
N GLN A 88 24.60 3.98 -0.63
CA GLN A 88 23.96 4.31 -1.90
C GLN A 88 22.44 4.50 -1.77
N VAL A 89 21.84 4.00 -0.69
CA VAL A 89 20.42 4.21 -0.39
C VAL A 89 20.17 5.52 0.33
N THR A 90 18.99 6.07 0.12
CA THR A 90 18.40 7.09 1.00
C THR A 90 17.27 6.47 1.81
N SER A 91 16.87 7.10 2.93
CA SER A 91 15.73 6.64 3.71
C SER A 91 14.54 7.59 3.60
N ARG A 92 13.34 7.02 3.71
CA ARG A 92 12.07 7.73 3.83
C ARG A 92 11.38 7.26 5.10
N THR A 93 10.91 8.21 5.88
CA THR A 93 10.14 7.92 7.10
C THR A 93 8.66 7.92 6.76
N LEU A 94 7.95 6.87 7.18
CA LEU A 94 6.49 6.79 7.13
C LEU A 94 5.98 6.39 8.52
N ARG A 95 5.07 7.19 9.07
CA ARG A 95 4.51 6.95 10.40
C ARG A 95 3.25 6.10 10.27
N ARG A 96 3.18 4.99 11.01
CA ARG A 96 1.99 4.13 11.15
C ARG A 96 1.91 3.63 12.59
N ASP A 97 0.72 3.68 13.18
CA ASP A 97 0.46 3.20 14.56
C ASP A 97 1.51 3.69 15.57
N ASP A 98 1.81 4.98 15.52
CA ASP A 98 2.80 5.67 16.36
C ASP A 98 4.28 5.29 16.17
N ILE A 99 4.59 4.45 15.18
CA ILE A 99 5.96 4.03 14.83
C ILE A 99 6.42 4.75 13.57
N ASP A 100 7.61 5.34 13.65
CA ASP A 100 8.28 5.98 12.51
C ASP A 100 9.13 4.95 11.76
N TYR A 101 8.51 4.23 10.81
CA TYR A 101 9.18 3.23 10.00
C TYR A 101 10.13 3.87 8.98
N GLN A 102 11.22 3.18 8.64
CA GLN A 102 12.16 3.59 7.61
C GLN A 102 12.07 2.66 6.40
N VAL A 103 11.75 3.22 5.23
CA VAL A 103 11.90 2.57 3.93
C VAL A 103 13.21 3.05 3.32
N PHE A 104 14.11 2.12 2.99
CA PHE A 104 15.34 2.47 2.29
C PHE A 104 15.14 2.35 0.78
N VAL A 105 15.66 3.31 0.03
CA VAL A 105 15.45 3.43 -1.42
C VAL A 105 16.79 3.56 -2.13
N LEU A 106 17.07 2.62 -3.02
CA LEU A 106 18.15 2.70 -4.00
C LEU A 106 17.62 3.36 -5.27
N ASN A 107 18.16 4.52 -5.62
CA ASN A 107 17.85 5.20 -6.87
C ASN A 107 18.96 4.93 -7.89
N VAL A 108 18.75 3.96 -8.78
CA VAL A 108 19.69 3.63 -9.86
C VAL A 108 19.51 4.60 -11.03
N ARG A 109 18.26 4.95 -11.34
CA ARG A 109 17.92 5.99 -12.31
C ARG A 109 16.67 6.73 -11.84
N GLN A 110 16.77 8.06 -11.76
CA GLN A 110 15.64 8.92 -11.38
C GLN A 110 14.45 8.79 -12.35
N GLY A 111 14.73 8.60 -13.64
CA GLY A 111 13.76 8.76 -14.72
C GLY A 111 13.80 10.19 -15.28
N SER A 112 13.23 10.41 -16.46
CA SER A 112 13.28 11.71 -17.14
C SER A 112 11.92 12.21 -17.63
N GLY A 113 10.84 11.46 -17.41
CA GLY A 113 9.48 11.90 -17.70
C GLY A 113 9.00 12.97 -16.72
N ASP A 114 7.95 13.69 -17.10
CA ASP A 114 7.50 14.88 -16.36
C ASP A 114 6.69 14.55 -15.09
N ARG A 115 6.27 13.29 -14.93
CA ARG A 115 5.39 12.87 -13.83
C ARG A 115 6.14 12.07 -12.78
N GLN A 116 5.83 12.34 -11.51
CA GLN A 116 6.26 11.57 -10.35
C GLN A 116 5.01 11.12 -9.60
N PRO A 117 4.90 9.85 -9.20
CA PRO A 117 3.73 9.40 -8.45
C PRO A 117 3.80 9.88 -7.01
N THR A 118 2.62 10.02 -6.44
CA THR A 118 2.35 10.18 -5.01
C THR A 118 1.74 8.89 -4.48
N PHE A 119 1.61 8.73 -3.16
CA PHE A 119 0.97 7.56 -2.55
C PHE A 119 -0.47 7.30 -3.03
N ALA A 120 -1.14 8.32 -3.59
CA ALA A 120 -2.53 8.27 -4.05
C ALA A 120 -2.69 7.91 -5.54
N ASP A 121 -1.61 7.64 -6.26
CA ASP A 121 -1.65 7.50 -7.72
C ASP A 121 -1.66 6.06 -8.23
N SER A 122 -1.86 5.92 -9.54
CA SER A 122 -1.61 4.66 -10.24
C SER A 122 -0.28 4.71 -10.97
N THR A 123 0.47 3.60 -10.91
CA THR A 123 1.76 3.46 -11.59
C THR A 123 1.78 2.23 -12.50
N LEU A 124 2.28 2.40 -13.73
CA LEU A 124 2.60 1.28 -14.61
C LEU A 124 4.04 0.88 -14.34
N VAL A 125 4.27 -0.32 -13.86
CA VAL A 125 5.61 -0.79 -13.45
C VAL A 125 5.91 -2.18 -13.98
N THR A 126 7.19 -2.49 -14.12
CA THR A 126 7.66 -3.87 -14.01
C THR A 126 8.44 -4.01 -12.71
N TYR A 127 8.18 -5.05 -11.93
CA TYR A 127 8.82 -5.26 -10.63
C TYR A 127 9.16 -6.73 -10.35
N THR A 128 10.03 -6.93 -9.37
CA THR A 128 10.28 -8.21 -8.71
C THR A 128 10.27 -8.00 -7.20
N GLY A 129 9.45 -8.79 -6.49
CA GLY A 129 9.38 -8.83 -5.03
C GLY A 129 10.14 -10.04 -4.49
N SER A 130 11.02 -9.82 -3.51
CA SER A 130 11.84 -10.87 -2.89
C SER A 130 12.05 -10.63 -1.40
N LEU A 131 12.41 -11.69 -0.68
CA LEU A 131 12.85 -11.63 0.72
C LEU A 131 14.35 -11.31 0.79
N LEU A 132 14.85 -10.90 1.97
CA LEU A 132 16.28 -10.63 2.19
C LEU A 132 17.21 -11.83 1.88
N ASN A 133 16.68 -13.05 1.90
CA ASN A 133 17.43 -14.26 1.53
C ASN A 133 17.47 -14.54 0.01
N GLY A 134 16.93 -13.64 -0.82
CA GLY A 134 16.87 -13.75 -2.27
C GLY A 134 15.71 -14.58 -2.82
N SER A 135 14.84 -15.12 -1.97
CA SER A 135 13.65 -15.86 -2.42
C SER A 135 12.65 -14.90 -3.07
N VAL A 136 12.41 -15.06 -4.37
CA VAL A 136 11.41 -14.29 -5.12
C VAL A 136 10.02 -14.83 -4.83
N PHE A 137 9.10 -13.95 -4.42
CA PHE A 137 7.69 -14.31 -4.15
C PHE A 137 6.74 -13.80 -5.23
N ASP A 138 7.10 -12.74 -5.95
CA ASP A 138 6.28 -12.20 -7.05
C ASP A 138 7.13 -11.49 -8.11
N THR A 139 6.68 -11.50 -9.36
CA THR A 139 7.34 -10.79 -10.46
C THR A 139 6.37 -10.49 -11.59
N SER A 140 6.50 -9.30 -12.18
CA SER A 140 5.78 -8.92 -13.38
C SER A 140 6.71 -8.95 -14.60
N VAL A 141 6.47 -9.87 -15.55
CA VAL A 141 7.24 -9.93 -16.81
C VAL A 141 6.82 -8.80 -17.77
N ASN A 142 5.51 -8.55 -17.85
CA ASN A 142 4.97 -7.43 -18.60
C ASN A 142 4.63 -6.29 -17.63
N PRO A 143 4.67 -5.02 -18.07
CA PRO A 143 4.25 -3.91 -17.23
C PRO A 143 2.80 -4.06 -16.76
N VAL A 144 2.56 -3.82 -15.47
CA VAL A 144 1.24 -3.89 -14.84
C VAL A 144 0.91 -2.56 -14.18
N TRP A 145 -0.37 -2.17 -14.26
CA TRP A 145 -0.87 -1.03 -13.49
C TRP A 145 -1.07 -1.48 -12.05
N LEU A 146 -0.41 -0.79 -11.13
CA LEU A 146 -0.63 -0.88 -9.70
C LEU A 146 -1.34 0.41 -9.29
N ASP A 147 -2.56 0.25 -8.79
CA ASP A 147 -3.27 1.26 -8.01
C ASP A 147 -2.62 1.28 -6.62
N LEU A 148 -1.94 2.38 -6.27
CA LEU A 148 -1.15 2.43 -5.04
C LEU A 148 -2.03 2.37 -3.79
N PRO A 149 -3.04 3.24 -3.60
CA PRO A 149 -3.94 3.11 -2.46
C PRO A 149 -4.88 1.91 -2.65
N GLY A 150 -5.31 1.59 -3.87
CA GLY A 150 -6.39 0.64 -4.16
C GLY A 150 -7.77 1.28 -4.11
N SER A 151 -8.82 0.48 -4.24
CA SER A 151 -10.22 0.94 -4.21
C SER A 151 -11.11 0.11 -3.28
N SER A 152 -12.41 0.44 -3.24
CA SER A 152 -13.43 -0.32 -2.49
C SER A 152 -13.52 -1.81 -2.86
N THR A 153 -13.02 -2.21 -4.03
CA THR A 153 -13.08 -3.60 -4.51
C THR A 153 -11.72 -4.24 -4.81
N THR A 154 -10.66 -3.46 -4.81
CA THR A 154 -9.32 -3.90 -5.20
C THR A 154 -8.31 -3.44 -4.17
N PHE A 155 -7.55 -4.37 -3.60
CA PHE A 155 -6.47 -4.01 -2.68
C PHE A 155 -5.39 -3.21 -3.42
N GLY A 156 -4.87 -2.19 -2.75
CA GLY A 156 -3.69 -1.46 -3.20
C GLY A 156 -2.40 -2.24 -2.99
N VAL A 157 -1.28 -1.55 -3.12
CA VAL A 157 0.02 -2.09 -2.74
C VAL A 157 0.24 -1.94 -1.22
N VAL A 158 1.28 -2.59 -0.70
CA VAL A 158 1.71 -2.33 0.68
C VAL A 158 2.27 -0.91 0.81
N ASP A 159 2.04 -0.25 1.95
CA ASP A 159 2.43 1.14 2.21
C ASP A 159 3.90 1.43 1.91
N GLY A 160 4.80 0.50 2.25
CA GLY A 160 6.22 0.63 1.97
C GLY A 160 6.54 0.69 0.48
N PHE A 161 5.70 0.07 -0.37
CA PHE A 161 5.85 0.16 -1.82
C PHE A 161 5.44 1.54 -2.34
N ALA A 162 4.26 2.03 -1.92
CA ALA A 162 3.80 3.37 -2.25
C ALA A 162 4.84 4.42 -1.82
N ALA A 163 5.30 4.35 -0.57
CA ALA A 163 6.33 5.24 -0.05
C ALA A 163 7.68 5.09 -0.76
N GLY A 164 8.06 3.89 -1.21
CA GLY A 164 9.32 3.62 -1.88
C GLY A 164 9.38 4.13 -3.32
N ILE A 165 8.25 4.10 -4.04
CA ILE A 165 8.18 4.52 -5.45
C ILE A 165 8.00 6.03 -5.64
N GLU A 166 7.50 6.74 -4.63
CA GLU A 166 7.32 8.20 -4.69
C GLU A 166 8.56 8.92 -5.21
N GLY A 167 8.39 10.03 -5.92
CA GLY A 167 9.50 10.87 -6.35
C GLY A 167 10.37 10.31 -7.48
N PHE A 168 10.18 9.06 -7.95
CA PHE A 168 10.74 8.62 -9.24
C PHE A 168 9.94 9.20 -10.41
N ASN A 169 10.61 9.47 -11.52
CA ASN A 169 9.99 9.97 -12.74
C ASN A 169 9.63 8.84 -13.71
N ASP A 170 8.51 9.00 -14.41
CA ASP A 170 8.10 8.04 -15.43
C ASP A 170 8.96 8.10 -16.70
N ALA A 171 8.68 7.22 -17.68
CA ALA A 171 9.46 7.14 -18.91
C ALA A 171 9.06 8.22 -19.92
N THR A 172 10.02 8.91 -20.54
CA THR A 172 9.76 9.95 -21.56
C THR A 172 9.18 9.40 -22.87
N THR A 173 9.42 8.12 -23.16
CA THR A 173 9.13 7.55 -24.48
C THR A 173 8.38 6.24 -24.35
N THR A 174 7.38 6.05 -25.20
CA THR A 174 6.71 4.75 -25.45
C THR A 174 6.82 4.44 -26.93
N ILE A 175 7.38 3.29 -27.25
CA ILE A 175 7.59 2.81 -28.62
C ILE A 175 6.69 1.60 -28.81
N ALA A 176 5.74 1.70 -29.74
CA ALA A 176 4.93 0.56 -30.14
C ALA A 176 5.76 -0.37 -31.04
N ASN A 177 5.87 -1.63 -30.65
CA ASN A 177 6.63 -2.64 -31.38
C ASN A 177 5.74 -3.38 -32.39
N PRO A 178 6.30 -3.93 -33.49
CA PRO A 178 5.53 -4.68 -34.48
C PRO A 178 4.82 -5.94 -33.96
N ASP A 179 5.27 -6.46 -32.81
CA ASP A 179 4.68 -7.63 -32.14
C ASP A 179 3.52 -7.26 -31.20
N GLY A 180 3.14 -5.98 -31.14
CA GLY A 180 2.06 -5.47 -30.27
C GLY A 180 2.50 -5.15 -28.85
N THR A 181 3.79 -5.32 -28.51
CA THR A 181 4.34 -4.89 -27.23
C THR A 181 4.68 -3.39 -27.24
N VAL A 182 4.99 -2.87 -26.06
CA VAL A 182 5.42 -1.48 -25.88
C VAL A 182 6.76 -1.46 -25.16
N SER A 183 7.74 -0.77 -25.74
CA SER A 183 9.01 -0.46 -25.09
C SER A 183 8.96 0.92 -24.45
N PHE A 184 9.64 1.07 -23.31
CA PHE A 184 9.76 2.31 -22.57
C PHE A 184 11.23 2.73 -22.52
N ARG A 185 11.51 4.04 -22.52
CA ARG A 185 12.88 4.55 -22.33
C ARG A 185 12.90 5.68 -21.30
N ASN A 186 14.01 5.78 -20.58
CA ASN A 186 14.26 6.80 -19.55
C ASN A 186 13.27 6.77 -18.38
N GLY A 187 12.69 5.60 -18.07
CA GLY A 187 11.87 5.42 -16.87
C GLY A 187 12.73 5.31 -15.61
N GLY A 188 12.17 5.67 -14.46
CA GLY A 188 12.81 5.45 -13.16
C GLY A 188 13.17 3.98 -12.95
N ILE A 189 14.32 3.72 -12.35
CA ILE A 189 14.78 2.37 -11.99
C ILE A 189 15.30 2.44 -10.55
N GLY A 190 14.77 1.58 -9.70
CA GLY A 190 15.16 1.59 -8.30
C GLY A 190 14.85 0.29 -7.58
N ALA A 191 15.27 0.26 -6.33
CA ALA A 191 14.87 -0.76 -5.37
C ALA A 191 14.45 -0.12 -4.05
N MET A 192 13.61 -0.83 -3.31
CA MET A 192 13.14 -0.42 -1.99
C MET A 192 13.23 -1.59 -1.02
N PHE A 193 13.57 -1.28 0.23
CA PHE A 193 13.73 -2.22 1.33
C PHE A 193 12.75 -1.81 2.43
N ILE A 194 11.79 -2.69 2.70
CA ILE A 194 10.57 -2.37 3.44
C ILE A 194 10.53 -3.24 4.71
N PRO A 195 10.44 -2.64 5.91
CA PRO A 195 10.17 -3.40 7.13
C PRO A 195 8.79 -4.03 7.08
N SER A 196 8.61 -5.17 7.74
CA SER A 196 7.38 -5.96 7.66
C SER A 196 6.14 -5.19 8.14
N GLY A 197 6.27 -4.24 9.06
CA GLY A 197 5.20 -3.35 9.51
C GLY A 197 4.62 -2.42 8.43
N LEU A 198 5.39 -2.12 7.38
CA LEU A 198 4.91 -1.43 6.17
C LEU A 198 4.67 -2.40 5.00
N GLY A 199 4.68 -3.70 5.28
CA GLY A 199 4.48 -4.81 4.36
C GLY A 199 3.26 -5.62 4.79
N TYR A 200 3.48 -6.91 5.06
CA TYR A 200 2.41 -7.83 5.46
C TYR A 200 2.38 -8.14 6.97
N PHE A 201 3.35 -7.65 7.74
CA PHE A 201 3.50 -7.86 9.17
C PHE A 201 3.21 -9.31 9.59
N SER A 202 2.18 -9.58 10.41
CA SER A 202 1.82 -10.93 10.87
C SER A 202 1.12 -11.80 9.82
N SER A 203 0.68 -11.22 8.70
CA SER A 203 0.07 -11.97 7.60
C SER A 203 1.10 -12.78 6.85
N SER A 204 0.70 -13.94 6.34
CA SER A 204 1.56 -14.79 5.51
C SER A 204 0.94 -15.07 4.15
N PRO A 205 1.02 -14.13 3.20
CA PRO A 205 0.76 -14.41 1.79
C PRO A 205 1.66 -15.55 1.28
N VAL A 206 1.28 -16.15 0.16
CA VAL A 206 2.06 -17.24 -0.45
C VAL A 206 3.49 -16.77 -0.74
N GLY A 207 4.47 -17.49 -0.20
CA GLY A 207 5.89 -17.18 -0.39
C GLY A 207 6.46 -16.12 0.55
N ILE A 208 5.64 -15.55 1.45
CA ILE A 208 6.05 -14.53 2.41
C ILE A 208 5.75 -15.04 3.83
N PRO A 209 6.77 -15.43 4.62
CA PRO A 209 6.57 -15.73 6.04
C PRO A 209 6.11 -14.48 6.81
N PRO A 210 5.41 -14.64 7.96
CA PRO A 210 5.13 -13.53 8.86
C PRO A 210 6.40 -12.79 9.26
N TYR A 211 6.27 -11.49 9.52
CA TYR A 211 7.30 -10.59 10.01
C TYR A 211 8.54 -10.58 9.11
N SER A 212 8.35 -10.67 7.80
CA SER A 212 9.45 -10.66 6.82
C SER A 212 9.64 -9.28 6.21
N PRO A 213 10.86 -8.71 6.28
CA PRO A 213 11.23 -7.58 5.43
C PRO A 213 11.17 -7.93 3.95
N LEU A 214 10.79 -6.95 3.14
CA LEU A 214 10.59 -7.11 1.70
C LEU A 214 11.60 -6.27 0.91
N ILE A 215 12.02 -6.80 -0.24
CA ILE A 215 12.76 -6.07 -1.25
C ILE A 215 11.93 -6.04 -2.52
N PHE A 216 11.69 -4.85 -3.07
CA PHE A 216 11.18 -4.71 -4.43
C PHE A 216 12.21 -4.03 -5.31
N THR A 217 12.52 -4.61 -6.46
CA THR A 217 13.17 -3.89 -7.57
C THR A 217 12.10 -3.52 -8.58
N PHE A 218 12.22 -2.36 -9.21
CA PHE A 218 11.20 -1.87 -10.12
C PHE A 218 11.77 -1.00 -11.25
N GLN A 219 11.00 -0.92 -12.32
CA GLN A 219 11.17 0.04 -13.40
C GLN A 219 9.83 0.75 -13.62
N LEU A 220 9.81 2.06 -13.40
CA LEU A 220 8.63 2.91 -13.52
C LEU A 220 8.41 3.30 -14.99
N ARG A 221 7.25 2.93 -15.52
CA ARG A 221 6.89 3.13 -16.93
C ARG A 221 6.02 4.36 -17.09
N ARG A 222 4.88 4.42 -16.40
CA ARG A 222 3.93 5.53 -16.49
C ARG A 222 3.40 5.88 -15.11
N VAL A 223 3.08 7.15 -14.94
CA VAL A 223 2.31 7.65 -13.79
C VAL A 223 0.99 8.20 -14.30
N LYS A 224 -0.08 7.86 -13.57
CA LYS A 224 -1.41 8.44 -13.74
C LYS A 224 -1.81 9.08 -12.41
N PHE A 225 -1.93 10.40 -12.41
CA PHE A 225 -2.62 11.10 -11.33
C PHE A 225 -4.06 10.65 -11.28
N THR A 226 -4.53 10.25 -10.11
CA THR A 226 -5.81 9.54 -9.97
C THR A 226 -6.80 10.36 -9.17
N ASP A 227 -7.99 10.46 -9.75
CA ASP A 227 -9.27 10.81 -9.14
C ASP A 227 -10.08 9.51 -9.29
N HIS A 228 -10.37 8.86 -8.17
CA HIS A 228 -10.78 7.46 -8.12
C HIS A 228 -12.31 7.30 -8.27
N ASP A 229 -13.09 8.20 -7.70
CA ASP A 229 -14.55 8.26 -7.80
C ASP A 229 -15.06 9.11 -8.99
N GLY A 230 -14.21 10.00 -9.53
CA GLY A 230 -14.46 10.85 -10.67
C GLY A 230 -15.21 12.14 -10.32
N ASP A 231 -15.00 12.71 -9.14
CA ASP A 231 -15.69 13.90 -8.67
C ASP A 231 -14.99 15.24 -9.00
N GLY A 232 -13.75 15.17 -9.48
CA GLY A 232 -12.94 16.33 -9.86
C GLY A 232 -11.82 16.68 -8.88
N ILE A 233 -11.73 16.03 -7.72
CA ILE A 233 -10.63 16.16 -6.77
C ILE A 233 -9.61 15.04 -7.02
N LEU A 234 -8.32 15.37 -7.10
CA LEU A 234 -7.29 14.32 -7.11
C LEU A 234 -7.18 13.68 -5.73
N SER A 235 -7.11 12.36 -5.68
CA SER A 235 -7.14 11.58 -4.44
C SER A 235 -6.02 11.91 -3.46
N ILE A 236 -4.95 12.57 -3.89
CA ILE A 236 -3.92 13.07 -2.98
C ILE A 236 -4.43 14.16 -2.02
N TYR A 237 -5.47 14.91 -2.42
CA TYR A 237 -6.03 16.00 -1.62
C TYR A 237 -7.15 15.54 -0.67
N GLU A 238 -7.42 14.24 -0.67
CA GLU A 238 -8.44 13.61 0.17
C GLU A 238 -7.82 12.87 1.37
N ASP A 239 -6.49 13.00 1.53
CA ASP A 239 -5.79 12.81 2.79
C ASP A 239 -5.98 14.08 3.65
N LEU A 240 -7.01 14.06 4.50
CA LEU A 240 -7.44 15.24 5.26
C LEU A 240 -6.51 15.50 6.45
N ASN A 241 -5.81 14.48 6.94
CA ASN A 241 -4.95 14.58 8.12
C ASN A 241 -3.44 14.74 7.76
N GLY A 242 -3.07 14.49 6.51
CA GLY A 242 -1.72 14.62 5.97
C GLY A 242 -0.75 13.50 6.37
N ASP A 243 -1.25 12.32 6.74
CA ASP A 243 -0.43 11.18 7.19
C ASP A 243 -0.02 10.22 6.06
N LYS A 244 -0.38 10.56 4.81
CA LYS A 244 -0.15 9.77 3.61
C LYS A 244 -0.85 8.41 3.63
N ASP A 245 -2.04 8.34 4.19
CA ASP A 245 -2.95 7.20 4.13
C ASP A 245 -4.35 7.71 3.78
N LEU A 246 -4.91 7.29 2.64
CA LEU A 246 -6.29 7.65 2.28
C LEU A 246 -7.34 6.82 3.02
N ARG A 247 -6.90 5.93 3.91
CA ARG A 247 -7.74 5.01 4.66
C ARG A 247 -7.47 5.09 6.15
N SER A 248 -7.10 6.29 6.63
CA SER A 248 -6.69 6.50 8.01
C SER A 248 -7.65 5.90 9.03
N ALA A 249 -7.07 5.36 10.09
CA ALA A 249 -7.83 4.81 11.20
C ALA A 249 -8.75 5.87 11.83
N GLY A 250 -9.93 5.45 12.28
CA GLY A 250 -10.86 6.33 12.99
C GLY A 250 -11.69 7.25 12.09
N PHE A 251 -11.78 6.98 10.78
CA PHE A 251 -12.55 7.76 9.81
C PHE A 251 -12.04 9.19 9.68
N LEU A 252 -10.71 9.39 9.70
CA LEU A 252 -10.14 10.72 9.56
C LEU A 252 -10.24 11.26 8.12
N ASP A 253 -10.27 10.37 7.13
CA ASP A 253 -10.46 10.68 5.69
C ASP A 253 -11.80 10.16 5.16
N ASN A 254 -12.78 10.04 6.06
CA ASN A 254 -14.17 9.71 5.74
C ASN A 254 -15.04 10.72 6.50
N THR A 255 -15.48 11.76 5.80
CA THR A 255 -16.17 12.91 6.40
C THR A 255 -17.51 12.52 7.02
N ASP A 256 -18.34 11.73 6.34
CA ASP A 256 -19.70 11.37 6.79
C ASP A 256 -19.77 10.05 7.59
N ARG A 257 -18.67 9.29 7.60
CA ARG A 257 -18.45 8.00 8.27
C ARG A 257 -19.36 6.89 7.77
N ASP A 258 -19.68 6.91 6.49
CA ASP A 258 -20.53 5.90 5.89
C ASP A 258 -19.77 4.61 5.50
N PHE A 259 -20.51 3.71 4.84
CA PHE A 259 -19.98 2.43 4.40
C PHE A 259 -20.66 1.99 3.10
N ASN A 260 -19.91 1.29 2.27
CA ASN A 260 -20.48 0.64 1.10
C ASN A 260 -21.40 -0.55 1.46
N GLN A 261 -22.06 -1.11 0.44
CA GLN A 261 -22.96 -2.27 0.60
C GLN A 261 -22.32 -3.51 1.26
N ASN A 262 -21.00 -3.63 1.24
CA ASN A 262 -20.25 -4.72 1.87
C ASN A 262 -19.77 -4.37 3.29
N ARG A 263 -20.17 -3.22 3.84
CA ARG A 263 -19.75 -2.67 5.15
C ARG A 263 -18.26 -2.39 5.24
N LEU A 264 -17.64 -2.05 4.12
CA LEU A 264 -16.30 -1.44 4.12
C LEU A 264 -16.49 0.08 4.13
N PRO A 265 -15.69 0.84 4.90
CA PRO A 265 -15.76 2.30 4.87
C PRO A 265 -15.60 2.81 3.43
N LEU A 266 -16.40 3.80 3.03
CA LEU A 266 -16.10 4.61 1.85
C LEU A 266 -15.33 5.81 2.35
N TYR A 267 -14.05 5.88 2.01
CA TYR A 267 -13.27 7.07 2.28
C TYR A 267 -13.52 8.06 1.15
N ASN A 268 -13.35 9.35 1.40
CA ASN A 268 -13.67 10.42 0.45
C ASN A 268 -13.18 10.10 -0.96
N TYR A 269 -11.92 9.66 -1.08
CA TYR A 269 -11.31 9.32 -2.38
C TYR A 269 -11.95 8.19 -3.19
N ILE A 270 -12.95 7.49 -2.66
CA ILE A 270 -13.72 6.47 -3.37
C ILE A 270 -15.23 6.65 -3.14
N ASP A 271 -15.61 7.76 -2.53
CA ASP A 271 -16.97 8.23 -2.33
C ASP A 271 -17.28 9.33 -3.35
N ARG A 272 -18.55 9.59 -3.65
CA ARG A 272 -18.95 10.65 -4.59
C ARG A 272 -19.72 11.77 -3.92
N ASP A 273 -19.99 11.62 -2.64
CA ASP A 273 -20.84 12.43 -1.78
C ASP A 273 -20.17 12.40 -0.41
N ASP A 274 -19.00 13.04 -0.32
CA ASP A 274 -18.03 12.89 0.78
C ASP A 274 -18.65 13.19 2.15
N ASP A 275 -19.49 14.21 2.21
CA ASP A 275 -20.13 14.70 3.43
C ASP A 275 -21.52 14.10 3.68
N GLY A 276 -22.05 13.36 2.69
CA GLY A 276 -23.31 12.63 2.76
C GLY A 276 -24.54 13.55 2.86
N ASP A 277 -24.47 14.79 2.36
CA ASP A 277 -25.60 15.73 2.35
C ASP A 277 -26.63 15.43 1.24
N GLY A 278 -26.26 14.58 0.28
CA GLY A 278 -27.08 14.14 -0.84
C GLY A 278 -26.89 14.93 -2.14
N ILE A 279 -25.98 15.90 -2.15
CA ILE A 279 -25.43 16.55 -3.35
C ILE A 279 -24.07 15.89 -3.62
N LEU A 280 -23.82 15.51 -4.87
CA LEU A 280 -22.52 14.88 -5.19
C LEU A 280 -21.41 15.93 -5.08
N THR A 281 -20.24 15.54 -4.55
CA THR A 281 -19.04 16.40 -4.42
C THR A 281 -18.80 17.24 -5.67
N LYS A 282 -18.80 16.61 -6.85
CA LYS A 282 -18.62 17.28 -8.16
C LYS A 282 -19.62 18.39 -8.49
N ASP A 283 -20.83 18.31 -7.93
CA ASP A 283 -21.95 19.22 -8.17
C ASP A 283 -21.93 20.41 -7.18
N GLU A 284 -20.97 20.42 -6.25
CA GLU A 284 -20.74 21.48 -5.24
C GLU A 284 -19.56 22.40 -5.56
N ASN A 285 -19.06 22.34 -6.80
CA ASN A 285 -17.95 23.16 -7.29
C ASN A 285 -16.66 22.99 -6.45
N PRO A 286 -16.16 21.74 -6.29
CA PRO A 286 -15.03 21.41 -5.41
C PRO A 286 -13.67 21.86 -5.98
N ASP A 287 -13.59 22.05 -7.30
CA ASP A 287 -12.41 22.57 -7.99
C ASP A 287 -12.87 23.50 -9.13
N PRO A 288 -13.07 24.81 -8.85
CA PRO A 288 -13.55 25.76 -9.84
C PRO A 288 -12.60 26.01 -11.01
N ASN A 289 -11.30 25.79 -10.84
CA ASN A 289 -10.30 26.06 -11.87
C ASN A 289 -9.97 24.81 -12.73
N GLY A 290 -10.29 23.61 -12.24
CA GLY A 290 -10.17 22.34 -12.94
C GLY A 290 -8.75 21.75 -12.95
N ASP A 291 -7.90 22.10 -11.99
CA ASP A 291 -6.54 21.55 -11.86
C ASP A 291 -6.43 20.32 -10.94
N GLY A 292 -7.55 19.89 -10.37
CA GLY A 292 -7.71 18.76 -9.47
C GLY A 292 -7.39 19.08 -8.01
N ASN A 293 -7.04 20.32 -7.67
CA ASN A 293 -6.70 20.75 -6.32
C ASN A 293 -7.86 21.57 -5.72
N PRO A 294 -8.43 21.15 -4.57
CA PRO A 294 -9.61 21.82 -4.00
C PRO A 294 -9.28 23.10 -3.22
N ASN A 295 -8.08 23.68 -3.36
CA ASN A 295 -7.68 24.90 -2.64
C ASN A 295 -8.52 26.14 -2.98
N ASP A 296 -9.28 26.11 -4.08
CA ASP A 296 -10.24 27.14 -4.46
C ASP A 296 -11.69 26.65 -4.46
N ALA A 297 -11.97 25.51 -3.80
CA ALA A 297 -13.31 24.97 -3.61
C ALA A 297 -14.30 26.02 -3.11
N LEU A 298 -15.57 25.89 -3.52
CA LEU A 298 -16.63 26.76 -3.04
C LEU A 298 -16.87 26.53 -1.55
N ASP A 299 -16.89 27.63 -0.80
CA ASP A 299 -17.38 27.72 0.59
C ASP A 299 -18.51 28.77 0.57
N THR A 300 -19.75 28.29 0.63
CA THR A 300 -20.95 29.10 0.44
C THR A 300 -21.24 30.00 1.63
N ASP A 301 -20.98 29.54 2.86
CA ASP A 301 -21.35 30.25 4.08
C ASP A 301 -20.16 31.00 4.75
N GLY A 302 -18.94 30.71 4.31
CA GLY A 302 -17.70 31.36 4.69
C GLY A 302 -17.15 30.91 6.04
N ASP A 303 -17.49 29.71 6.50
CA ASP A 303 -17.01 29.15 7.77
C ASP A 303 -15.60 28.52 7.67
N GLY A 304 -15.10 28.32 6.45
CA GLY A 304 -13.80 27.76 6.14
C GLY A 304 -13.79 26.27 5.84
N ILE A 305 -14.94 25.59 5.83
CA ILE A 305 -15.12 24.23 5.33
C ILE A 305 -15.72 24.31 3.92
N PRO A 306 -15.08 23.73 2.90
CA PRO A 306 -15.65 23.66 1.57
C PRO A 306 -17.00 22.94 1.55
N ASP A 307 -17.91 23.37 0.67
CA ASP A 307 -19.26 22.81 0.54
C ASP A 307 -19.25 21.28 0.48
N TYR A 308 -18.32 20.67 -0.28
CA TYR A 308 -18.22 19.21 -0.44
C TYR A 308 -17.77 18.44 0.81
N LEU A 309 -17.35 19.14 1.87
CA LEU A 309 -17.00 18.55 3.17
C LEU A 309 -17.93 19.06 4.28
N ASP A 310 -18.91 19.89 3.96
CA ASP A 310 -19.80 20.54 4.91
C ASP A 310 -21.21 19.96 4.83
N ASN A 311 -21.47 18.94 5.65
CA ASN A 311 -22.79 18.35 5.76
C ASN A 311 -23.75 19.37 6.38
N ARG A 312 -24.40 20.16 5.51
CA ARG A 312 -25.22 21.33 5.85
C ARG A 312 -26.42 20.94 6.70
N THR A 313 -26.16 20.79 7.99
CA THR A 313 -27.17 20.55 9.02
C THR A 313 -27.44 21.80 9.86
N GLU A 314 -26.72 22.90 9.62
CA GLU A 314 -26.96 24.17 10.31
C GLU A 314 -27.59 25.23 9.37
N VAL A 315 -28.83 25.58 9.70
CA VAL A 315 -29.66 26.62 9.06
C VAL A 315 -29.64 27.89 9.91
#